data_AF-A0A0S8HVR8-F1
#
_entry.id   AF-A0A0S8HVR8-F1
#
_cell.length_a   1.000
_cell.length_b   1.000
_cell.length_c   1.000
_cell.angle_alpha   90.00
_cell.angle_beta   90.00
_cell.angle_gamma   90.00
#
_symmetry.space_group_name_H-M   'P 1'
#
loop_
_entity.id
_entity.type
_entity.pdbx_description
1 polymer ?
#
loop_
_entity_poly.entity_id
_entity_poly.type
_entity_poly.pdbx_seq_one_letter_code
_entity_poly.pdbx_strand_id
1 'polypeptide(L)'
;MGVDKPVETRNPIESGQSVRIPILGSRHDRPVPIGTPVKALIERQARNPSTVTYSLETTVLEVLRGERARENIRKADLADKEPDPGFEYLMARIRFKYAPKAQGLPEYEPYEVEQIQFRACSHDGSTEYEIPKLKRQPDPGLIGLSIAVYESREGWIVFQVPSEEKEPLLAFDRDATEGRLTLKTVRGLLWFKLYHFDPTNLDDDCVECARPGS
;
A
#
# COMPACT_ATOMS: atom_id res chain seq x y z
N MET A 1 28.10 30.92 -62.66
CA MET A 1 28.74 30.52 -61.39
C MET A 1 28.30 31.51 -60.33
N GLY A 2 27.43 31.07 -59.43
CA GLY A 2 26.89 31.85 -58.32
C GLY A 2 25.93 30.94 -57.57
N VAL A 3 26.28 30.62 -56.33
CA VAL A 3 25.88 29.41 -55.60
C VAL A 3 24.58 29.69 -54.84
N ASP A 4 23.54 28.90 -55.09
CA ASP A 4 22.35 28.83 -54.23
C ASP A 4 22.74 28.24 -52.88
N LYS A 5 22.55 29.01 -51.81
CA LYS A 5 22.68 28.52 -50.42
C LYS A 5 21.33 27.96 -49.97
N PRO A 6 21.27 26.76 -49.36
CA PRO A 6 20.04 26.29 -48.76
C PRO A 6 19.82 26.98 -47.41
N VAL A 7 18.57 27.39 -47.17
CA VAL A 7 18.08 27.88 -45.88
C VAL A 7 17.90 26.69 -44.95
N GLU A 8 18.71 26.63 -43.89
CA GLU A 8 18.63 25.66 -42.82
C GLU A 8 17.46 26.03 -41.88
N THR A 9 16.29 25.45 -42.10
CA THR A 9 15.20 25.46 -41.10
C THR A 9 15.57 24.57 -39.93
N ARG A 10 16.01 25.18 -38.83
CA ARG A 10 16.14 24.53 -37.52
C ARG A 10 14.74 24.38 -36.91
N ASN A 11 14.21 23.17 -36.90
CA ASN A 11 13.09 22.81 -36.03
C ASN A 11 13.57 22.85 -34.56
N PRO A 12 12.89 23.56 -33.64
CA PRO A 12 13.15 23.40 -32.22
C PRO A 12 12.70 22.00 -31.80
N ILE A 13 13.62 21.23 -31.19
CA ILE A 13 13.30 19.98 -30.50
C ILE A 13 12.44 20.39 -29.29
N GLU A 14 11.15 20.04 -29.32
CA GLU A 14 10.28 20.18 -28.16
C GLU A 14 10.85 19.39 -26.99
N SER A 15 11.01 20.08 -25.87
CA SER A 15 11.52 19.57 -24.61
C SER A 15 10.73 18.35 -24.17
N GLY A 16 11.40 17.20 -24.11
CA GLY A 16 10.83 15.97 -23.55
C GLY A 16 10.40 16.19 -22.10
N GLN A 17 9.09 16.34 -21.89
CA GLN A 17 8.50 16.09 -20.59
C GLN A 17 8.65 14.59 -20.31
N SER A 18 9.63 14.27 -19.48
CA SER A 18 9.78 12.95 -18.87
C SER A 18 8.48 12.62 -18.13
N VAL A 19 7.58 11.86 -18.76
CA VAL A 19 6.41 11.28 -18.12
C VAL A 19 6.92 10.34 -17.03
N ARG A 20 6.90 10.80 -15.78
CA ARG A 20 7.20 9.93 -14.62
C ARG A 20 6.07 8.92 -14.54
N ILE A 21 6.35 7.66 -14.86
CA ILE A 21 5.40 6.57 -14.63
C ILE A 21 5.08 6.57 -13.13
N PRO A 22 3.81 6.73 -12.71
CA PRO A 22 3.43 6.65 -11.31
C PRO A 22 3.87 5.31 -10.73
N ILE A 23 4.50 5.34 -9.55
CA ILE A 23 4.90 4.12 -8.83
C ILE A 23 3.61 3.34 -8.50
N LEU A 24 3.59 2.04 -8.78
CA LEU A 24 2.46 1.17 -8.43
C LEU A 24 2.08 1.36 -6.96
N GLY A 25 0.79 1.55 -6.68
CA GLY A 25 0.29 1.81 -5.33
C GLY A 25 0.41 3.25 -4.84
N SER A 26 0.98 4.17 -5.62
CA SER A 26 1.02 5.59 -5.22
C SER A 26 -0.32 6.31 -5.35
N ARG A 27 -1.31 5.68 -5.99
CA ARG A 27 -2.65 6.22 -6.23
C ARG A 27 -3.69 5.10 -6.10
N HIS A 28 -4.91 5.48 -5.68
CA HIS A 28 -6.03 4.56 -5.53
C HIS A 28 -6.45 3.92 -6.86
N ASP A 29 -6.37 4.67 -7.97
CA ASP A 29 -6.66 4.20 -9.34
C ASP A 29 -5.58 3.27 -9.93
N ARG A 30 -4.47 3.07 -9.20
CA ARG A 30 -3.39 2.13 -9.56
C ARG A 30 -2.95 1.34 -8.33
N PRO A 31 -3.86 0.60 -7.69
CA PRO A 31 -3.57 -0.09 -6.45
C PRO A 31 -2.73 -1.33 -6.72
N VAL A 32 -1.97 -1.74 -5.71
CA VAL A 32 -1.04 -2.86 -5.78
C VAL A 32 -1.82 -4.17 -5.68
N PRO A 33 -1.64 -5.12 -6.61
CA PRO A 33 -2.28 -6.42 -6.51
C PRO A 33 -1.83 -7.23 -5.29
N ILE A 34 -2.71 -8.09 -4.79
CA ILE A 34 -2.38 -9.08 -3.75
C ILE A 34 -1.16 -9.90 -4.19
N GLY A 35 -0.24 -10.13 -3.26
CA GLY A 35 1.02 -10.85 -3.45
C GLY A 35 2.18 -9.98 -3.95
N THR A 36 1.93 -8.73 -4.37
CA THR A 36 2.98 -7.85 -4.93
C THR A 36 3.65 -7.02 -3.82
N PRO A 37 4.97 -7.19 -3.58
CA PRO A 37 5.67 -6.39 -2.59
C PRO A 37 5.92 -4.96 -3.09
N VAL A 38 5.73 -3.98 -2.22
CA VAL A 38 6.02 -2.56 -2.52
C VAL A 38 6.97 -2.01 -1.49
N LYS A 39 8.02 -1.34 -1.97
CA LYS A 39 9.00 -0.66 -1.13
C LYS A 39 8.66 0.83 -1.05
N ALA A 40 8.37 1.27 0.16
CA ALA A 40 8.36 2.66 0.55
C ALA A 40 9.71 3.07 1.13
N LEU A 41 10.04 4.35 1.03
CA LEU A 41 11.11 4.93 1.82
C LEU A 41 10.49 5.79 2.93
N ILE A 42 11.08 5.71 4.11
CA ILE A 42 10.87 6.67 5.18
C ILE A 42 12.24 7.24 5.59
N GLU A 43 12.26 8.49 5.99
CA GLU A 43 13.46 9.10 6.56
C GLU A 43 13.20 9.33 8.04
N ARG A 44 14.16 9.00 8.90
CA ARG A 44 14.09 9.36 10.31
C ARG A 44 15.30 10.18 10.70
N GLN A 45 15.12 11.12 11.60
CA GLN A 45 16.21 11.90 12.16
C GLN A 45 17.01 11.02 13.13
N ALA A 46 18.32 10.92 12.92
CA ALA A 46 19.23 10.35 13.91
C ALA A 46 19.68 11.44 14.90
N ARG A 47 20.25 11.03 16.04
CA ARG A 47 20.88 11.98 16.97
C ARG A 47 22.06 12.68 16.26
N ASN A 48 22.01 14.01 16.13
CA ASN A 48 23.01 14.90 15.49
C ASN A 48 23.28 14.68 13.98
N PRO A 49 23.35 15.78 13.20
CA PRO A 49 22.36 16.25 12.22
C PRO A 49 22.11 15.34 11.00
N SER A 50 22.23 14.02 11.15
CA SER A 50 22.07 13.08 10.04
C SER A 50 20.63 12.54 9.98
N THR A 51 20.10 12.37 8.78
CA THR A 51 18.90 11.57 8.55
C THR A 51 19.29 10.19 8.05
N VAL A 52 18.50 9.20 8.45
CA VAL A 52 18.66 7.82 8.00
C VAL A 52 17.45 7.46 7.17
N THR A 53 17.69 7.02 5.95
CA THR A 53 16.64 6.46 5.09
C THR A 53 16.47 4.98 5.38
N TYR A 54 15.24 4.59 5.65
CA TYR A 54 14.81 3.21 5.76
C TYR A 54 13.90 2.84 4.60
N SER A 55 13.89 1.55 4.25
CA SER A 55 12.87 0.96 3.40
C SER A 55 11.87 0.17 4.23
N LEU A 56 10.58 0.41 3.97
CA LEU A 56 9.48 -0.44 4.40
C LEU A 56 9.00 -1.23 3.19
N GLU A 57 9.04 -2.56 3.26
CA GLU A 57 8.44 -3.44 2.25
C GLU A 57 7.11 -3.99 2.78
N THR A 58 6.01 -3.60 2.15
CA THR A 58 4.67 -4.05 2.51
C THR A 58 4.12 -4.98 1.42
N THR A 59 3.46 -6.06 1.81
CA THR A 59 2.76 -6.98 0.88
C THR A 59 1.43 -7.40 1.49
N VAL A 60 0.31 -7.20 0.80
CA VAL A 60 -0.94 -7.90 1.13
C VAL A 60 -0.82 -9.32 0.57
N LEU A 61 -0.71 -10.32 1.43
CA LEU A 61 -0.50 -11.72 1.05
C LEU A 61 -1.81 -12.44 0.74
N GLU A 62 -2.86 -12.13 1.49
CA GLU A 62 -4.12 -12.87 1.45
C GLU A 62 -5.25 -11.98 1.93
N VAL A 63 -6.44 -12.18 1.35
CA VAL A 63 -7.67 -11.53 1.80
C VAL A 63 -8.77 -12.57 1.99
N LEU A 64 -9.38 -12.58 3.16
CA LEU A 64 -10.60 -13.32 3.46
C LEU A 64 -11.76 -12.33 3.57
N ARG A 65 -12.91 -12.67 3.01
CA ARG A 65 -14.08 -11.77 2.95
C ARG A 65 -15.36 -12.50 3.28
N GLY A 66 -16.34 -11.78 3.82
CA GLY A 66 -17.68 -12.28 4.08
C GLY A 66 -17.69 -13.44 5.06
N GLU A 67 -18.42 -14.51 4.74
CA GLU A 67 -18.59 -15.65 5.65
C GLU A 67 -17.24 -16.31 6.02
N ARG A 68 -16.27 -16.37 5.11
CA ARG A 68 -14.94 -16.92 5.42
C ARG A 68 -14.21 -16.10 6.49
N ALA A 69 -14.25 -14.77 6.39
CA ALA A 69 -13.65 -13.89 7.41
C ALA A 69 -14.41 -13.99 8.73
N ARG A 70 -15.75 -13.95 8.67
CA ARG A 70 -16.64 -14.06 9.82
C ARG A 70 -16.44 -15.36 10.60
N GLU A 71 -16.33 -16.48 9.90
CA GLU A 71 -16.03 -17.77 10.53
C GLU A 71 -14.71 -17.76 11.27
N ASN A 72 -13.65 -17.19 10.68
CA ASN A 72 -12.34 -17.09 11.34
C ASN A 72 -12.41 -16.21 12.58
N ILE A 73 -13.07 -15.05 12.49
CA ILE A 73 -13.30 -14.14 13.61
C ILE A 73 -14.07 -14.81 14.74
N ARG A 74 -15.12 -15.58 14.42
CA ARG A 74 -15.93 -16.31 15.41
C ARG A 74 -15.14 -17.45 16.04
N LYS A 75 -14.48 -18.28 15.23
CA LYS A 75 -13.66 -19.42 15.71
C LYS A 75 -12.55 -18.95 16.65
N ALA A 76 -11.96 -17.79 16.35
CA ALA A 76 -10.92 -17.18 17.15
C ALA A 76 -11.46 -16.19 18.20
N ASP A 77 -12.78 -16.10 18.43
CA ASP A 77 -13.42 -15.19 19.40
C ASP A 77 -12.84 -13.76 19.39
N LEU A 78 -12.69 -13.16 18.21
CA LEU A 78 -12.00 -11.87 18.05
C LEU A 78 -12.91 -10.66 18.24
N ALA A 79 -14.23 -10.82 18.10
CA ALA A 79 -15.19 -9.72 18.18
C ALA A 79 -16.45 -10.12 18.97
N ASP A 80 -17.05 -9.17 19.68
CA ASP A 80 -18.34 -9.35 20.38
C ASP A 80 -19.55 -9.11 19.48
N LYS A 81 -19.35 -8.32 18.42
CA LYS A 81 -20.42 -7.87 17.52
C LYS A 81 -20.23 -8.45 16.14
N GLU A 82 -21.34 -8.68 15.45
CA GLU A 82 -21.34 -8.88 14.01
C GLU A 82 -21.04 -7.53 13.31
N PRO A 83 -20.68 -7.52 12.01
CA PRO A 83 -20.54 -6.28 11.24
C PRO A 83 -21.82 -5.45 11.29
N ASP A 84 -21.68 -4.14 11.07
CA ASP A 84 -22.85 -3.26 10.99
C ASP A 84 -23.79 -3.68 9.84
N PRO A 85 -25.10 -3.38 9.92
CA PRO A 85 -26.05 -3.75 8.86
C PRO A 85 -25.59 -3.27 7.48
N GLY A 86 -25.49 -4.18 6.51
CA GLY A 86 -25.01 -3.89 5.16
C GLY A 86 -23.48 -3.95 5.00
N PHE A 87 -22.75 -4.27 6.07
CA PHE A 87 -21.31 -4.52 6.06
C PHE A 87 -21.00 -6.00 6.25
N GLU A 88 -19.78 -6.37 5.90
CA GLU A 88 -19.20 -7.67 6.20
C GLU A 88 -17.76 -7.54 6.67
N TYR A 89 -17.28 -8.58 7.35
CA TYR A 89 -15.89 -8.65 7.74
C TYR A 89 -14.97 -8.92 6.55
N LEU A 90 -13.80 -8.30 6.60
CA LEU A 90 -12.69 -8.55 5.70
C LEU A 90 -11.41 -8.69 6.54
N MET A 91 -10.66 -9.76 6.35
CA MET A 91 -9.36 -9.96 6.98
C MET A 91 -8.27 -9.90 5.92
N ALA A 92 -7.23 -9.10 6.15
CA ALA A 92 -6.07 -9.02 5.27
C ALA A 92 -4.83 -9.52 6.00
N ARG A 93 -4.11 -10.48 5.41
CA ARG A 93 -2.81 -10.92 5.89
C ARG A 93 -1.74 -10.08 5.23
N ILE A 94 -0.95 -9.38 6.02
CA ILE A 94 0.06 -8.45 5.55
C ILE A 94 1.44 -8.93 6.00
N ARG A 95 2.40 -8.90 5.08
CA ARG A 95 3.82 -8.99 5.40
C ARG A 95 4.44 -7.61 5.42
N PHE A 96 5.22 -7.35 6.45
CA PHE A 96 5.93 -6.11 6.67
C PHE A 96 7.41 -6.40 6.89
N LYS A 97 8.29 -5.70 6.16
CA LYS A 97 9.74 -5.75 6.40
C LYS A 97 10.31 -4.36 6.54
N TYR A 98 11.27 -4.22 7.44
CA TYR A 98 11.88 -2.94 7.75
C TYR A 98 13.40 -3.06 7.71
N ALA A 99 14.08 -2.21 6.94
CA ALA A 99 15.53 -2.24 6.82
C ALA A 99 16.11 -0.87 6.48
N PRO A 100 17.29 -0.48 6.99
CA PRO A 100 17.97 0.73 6.59
C PRO A 100 18.49 0.62 5.15
N LYS A 101 18.61 1.75 4.46
CA LYS A 101 19.25 1.83 3.14
C LYS A 101 20.78 1.89 3.22
N ALA A 102 21.32 2.44 4.30
CA ALA A 102 22.76 2.55 4.55
C ALA A 102 23.20 1.59 5.65
N GLN A 103 24.36 0.95 5.44
CA GLN A 103 24.98 0.07 6.43
C GLN A 103 25.81 0.87 7.44
N GLY A 104 25.96 0.35 8.66
CA GLY A 104 26.92 0.87 9.65
C GLY A 104 26.44 2.06 10.48
N LEU A 105 25.14 2.32 10.55
CA LEU A 105 24.58 3.37 11.41
C LEU A 105 24.41 2.87 12.85
N PRO A 106 24.73 3.70 13.86
CA PRO A 106 24.97 3.24 15.24
C PRO A 106 23.70 2.97 16.06
N GLU A 107 22.55 3.52 15.70
CA GLU A 107 21.27 3.30 16.40
C GLU A 107 20.16 3.11 15.37
N TYR A 108 19.46 1.96 15.46
CA TYR A 108 18.31 1.64 14.63
C TYR A 108 17.07 1.61 15.52
N GLU A 109 16.16 2.55 15.32
CA GLU A 109 14.87 2.55 16.01
C GLU A 109 13.90 1.59 15.31
N PRO A 110 13.13 0.79 16.07
CA PRO A 110 12.13 -0.09 15.49
C PRO A 110 10.99 0.69 14.82
N TYR A 111 10.25 0.02 13.95
CA TYR A 111 9.07 0.57 13.30
C TYR A 111 7.80 0.10 14.02
N GLU A 112 7.05 1.05 14.57
CA GLU A 112 5.79 0.76 15.25
C GLU A 112 4.67 0.59 14.21
N VAL A 113 4.01 -0.56 14.26
CA VAL A 113 2.89 -0.88 13.39
C VAL A 113 1.59 -0.67 14.16
N GLU A 114 0.83 0.35 13.80
CA GLU A 114 -0.41 0.73 14.48
C GLU A 114 -1.62 0.72 13.56
N GLN A 115 -2.80 0.54 14.15
CA GLN A 115 -4.05 0.45 13.41
C GLN A 115 -4.33 1.72 12.57
N ILE A 116 -3.93 2.90 13.04
CA ILE A 116 -4.16 4.18 12.34
C ILE A 116 -3.47 4.25 10.97
N GLN A 117 -2.43 3.44 10.76
CA GLN A 117 -1.71 3.37 9.49
C GLN A 117 -2.51 2.61 8.42
N PHE A 118 -3.53 1.83 8.77
CA PHE A 118 -4.24 0.95 7.84
C PHE A 118 -5.72 1.30 7.79
N ARG A 119 -6.22 1.66 6.60
CA ARG A 119 -7.61 2.03 6.37
C ARG A 119 -8.18 1.27 5.18
N ALA A 120 -9.36 0.68 5.35
CA ALA A 120 -10.12 0.16 4.23
C ALA A 120 -10.91 1.30 3.59
N CYS A 121 -10.89 1.39 2.26
CA CYS A 121 -11.53 2.46 1.51
C CYS A 121 -12.37 1.89 0.37
N SER A 122 -13.30 2.71 -0.14
CA SER A 122 -14.00 2.48 -1.41
C SER A 122 -13.03 2.37 -2.58
N HIS A 123 -13.50 1.83 -3.71
CA HIS A 123 -12.70 1.69 -4.94
C HIS A 123 -12.06 3.02 -5.40
N ASP A 124 -12.78 4.14 -5.27
CA ASP A 124 -12.29 5.48 -5.62
C ASP A 124 -11.40 6.13 -4.54
N GLY A 125 -11.17 5.42 -3.43
CA GLY A 125 -10.39 5.90 -2.29
C GLY A 125 -11.01 7.09 -1.53
N SER A 126 -12.25 7.47 -1.82
CA SER A 126 -12.89 8.66 -1.24
C SER A 126 -13.53 8.42 0.12
N THR A 127 -14.04 7.20 0.35
CA THR A 127 -14.73 6.83 1.58
C THR A 127 -13.87 5.88 2.38
N GLU A 128 -13.50 6.28 3.60
CA GLU A 128 -12.84 5.41 4.57
C GLU A 128 -13.91 4.67 5.39
N TYR A 129 -13.76 3.36 5.53
CA TYR A 129 -14.67 2.52 6.30
C TYR A 129 -14.23 2.43 7.76
N GLU A 130 -15.21 2.32 8.67
CA GLU A 130 -14.93 2.21 10.10
C GLU A 130 -14.20 0.91 10.43
N ILE A 131 -13.25 1.01 11.35
CA ILE A 131 -12.48 -0.14 11.83
C ILE A 131 -13.33 -0.89 12.86
N PRO A 132 -13.54 -2.21 12.71
CA PRO A 132 -14.37 -2.96 13.63
C PRO A 132 -13.74 -3.01 15.02
N LYS A 133 -14.58 -2.95 16.06
CA LYS A 133 -14.12 -3.08 17.45
C LYS A 133 -13.85 -4.56 17.76
N LEU A 134 -12.57 -4.91 17.88
CA LEU A 134 -12.13 -6.25 18.26
C LEU A 134 -11.88 -6.33 19.78
N LYS A 135 -12.13 -7.51 20.35
CA LYS A 135 -11.70 -7.88 21.71
C LYS A 135 -10.19 -7.95 21.83
N ARG A 136 -9.55 -8.48 20.79
CA ARG A 136 -8.11 -8.69 20.66
C ARG A 136 -7.72 -8.78 19.19
N GLN A 137 -6.43 -8.61 18.92
CA GLN A 137 -5.89 -8.78 17.57
C GLN A 137 -5.98 -10.25 17.11
N PRO A 138 -6.19 -10.50 15.80
CA PRO A 138 -6.08 -11.85 15.23
C PRO A 138 -4.66 -12.41 15.42
N ASP A 139 -4.50 -13.74 15.33
CA ASP A 139 -3.20 -14.42 15.41
C ASP A 139 -2.78 -14.96 14.02
N PRO A 140 -1.55 -14.72 13.55
CA PRO A 140 -0.58 -13.75 14.07
C PRO A 140 -1.11 -12.32 13.93
N GLY A 141 -0.92 -11.50 14.96
CA GLY A 141 -1.34 -10.09 14.96
C GLY A 141 -0.24 -9.20 14.41
N LEU A 142 -0.61 -8.17 13.64
CA LEU A 142 0.36 -7.19 13.13
C LEU A 142 0.34 -5.87 13.91
N ILE A 143 -0.83 -5.48 14.42
CA ILE A 143 -1.03 -4.23 15.12
C ILE A 143 -0.45 -4.28 16.54
N GLY A 144 0.23 -3.21 16.94
CA GLY A 144 0.91 -3.08 18.23
C GLY A 144 2.28 -3.75 18.27
N LEU A 145 2.82 -4.17 17.11
CA LEU A 145 4.16 -4.71 17.01
C LEU A 145 5.20 -3.61 16.74
N SER A 146 6.32 -3.72 17.45
CA SER A 146 7.54 -2.97 17.22
C SER A 146 8.48 -3.82 16.37
N ILE A 147 8.63 -3.48 15.09
CA ILE A 147 9.39 -4.26 14.11
C ILE A 147 10.85 -3.80 14.13
N ALA A 148 11.75 -4.68 14.55
CA ALA A 148 13.18 -4.38 14.57
C ALA A 148 13.74 -4.23 13.15
N VAL A 149 14.90 -3.58 13.06
CA VAL A 149 15.62 -3.46 11.78
C VAL A 149 16.07 -4.82 11.26
N TYR A 150 15.91 -5.01 9.96
CA TYR A 150 16.05 -6.26 9.20
C TYR A 150 15.02 -7.34 9.53
N GLU A 151 14.02 -7.02 10.37
CA GLU A 151 12.96 -7.95 10.70
C GLU A 151 11.87 -7.99 9.61
N SER A 152 11.27 -9.16 9.47
CA SER A 152 10.08 -9.42 8.66
C SER A 152 9.01 -10.04 9.54
N ARG A 153 7.83 -9.44 9.57
CA ARG A 153 6.66 -10.00 10.27
C ARG A 153 5.48 -10.14 9.34
N GLU A 154 4.65 -11.12 9.65
CA GLU A 154 3.37 -11.34 8.98
C GLU A 154 2.28 -11.33 10.04
N GLY A 155 1.15 -10.72 9.71
CA GLY A 155 0.01 -10.73 10.60
C GLY A 155 -1.28 -10.33 9.90
N TRP A 156 -2.38 -10.63 10.57
CA TRP A 156 -3.72 -10.32 10.12
C TRP A 156 -4.16 -8.95 10.66
N ILE A 157 -4.95 -8.25 9.86
CA ILE A 157 -5.72 -7.07 10.26
C ILE A 157 -7.16 -7.30 9.84
N VAL A 158 -8.11 -6.87 10.66
CA VAL A 158 -9.54 -7.00 10.40
C VAL A 158 -10.14 -5.63 10.06
N PHE A 159 -10.96 -5.61 9.02
CA PHE A 159 -11.76 -4.48 8.58
C PHE A 159 -13.22 -4.89 8.48
N GLN A 160 -14.11 -3.90 8.35
CA GLN A 160 -15.45 -4.10 7.81
C GLN A 160 -15.63 -3.23 6.57
N VAL A 161 -16.30 -3.77 5.55
CA VAL A 161 -16.57 -3.09 4.29
C VAL A 161 -18.03 -3.32 3.89
N PRO A 162 -18.67 -2.43 3.12
CA PRO A 162 -20.00 -2.68 2.60
C PRO A 162 -20.03 -3.99 1.81
N SER A 163 -21.04 -4.83 2.03
CA SER A 163 -21.16 -6.13 1.35
C SER A 163 -21.28 -5.98 -0.18
N GLU A 164 -21.74 -4.83 -0.66
CA GLU A 164 -21.84 -4.53 -2.09
C GLU A 164 -20.58 -3.94 -2.71
N GLU A 165 -19.62 -3.45 -1.92
CA GLU A 165 -18.36 -2.92 -2.45
C GLU A 165 -17.51 -4.08 -2.99
N LYS A 166 -17.36 -4.21 -4.31
CA LYS A 166 -16.65 -5.36 -4.90
C LYS A 166 -15.14 -5.17 -4.94
N GLU A 167 -14.67 -3.92 -4.92
CA GLU A 167 -13.27 -3.57 -5.12
C GLU A 167 -12.71 -2.68 -4.00
N PRO A 168 -12.84 -3.07 -2.71
CA PRO A 168 -12.30 -2.28 -1.63
C PRO A 168 -10.77 -2.18 -1.72
N LEU A 169 -10.24 -1.06 -1.26
CA LEU A 169 -8.81 -0.79 -1.23
C LEU A 169 -8.29 -0.72 0.20
N LEU A 170 -7.02 -1.07 0.38
CA LEU A 170 -6.26 -0.78 1.59
C LEU A 170 -5.39 0.45 1.34
N ALA A 171 -5.64 1.52 2.08
CA ALA A 171 -4.73 2.63 2.24
C ALA A 171 -3.77 2.36 3.40
N PHE A 172 -2.47 2.42 3.12
CA PHE A 172 -1.41 2.33 4.12
C PHE A 172 -0.66 3.67 4.24
N ASP A 173 -0.77 4.29 5.40
CA ASP A 173 -0.09 5.52 5.80
C ASP A 173 1.13 5.21 6.65
N ARG A 174 2.29 5.16 6.00
CA ARG A 174 3.57 4.86 6.66
C ARG A 174 4.05 5.93 7.65
N ASP A 175 3.47 7.14 7.59
CA ASP A 175 3.92 8.29 8.37
C ASP A 175 2.96 8.61 9.54
N ALA A 176 1.83 7.91 9.65
CA ALA A 176 0.75 8.26 10.60
C ALA A 176 1.16 8.25 12.08
N THR A 177 2.13 7.43 12.46
CA THR A 177 2.64 7.28 13.83
C THR A 177 3.98 7.98 14.05
N GLU A 178 4.66 8.33 12.96
CA GLU A 178 6.01 8.91 12.94
C GLU A 178 5.93 10.43 13.09
N GLY A 179 5.29 10.86 14.18
CA GLY A 179 5.17 12.27 14.52
C GLY A 179 6.54 12.94 14.59
N ARG A 180 6.87 13.73 13.55
CA ARG A 180 7.91 14.78 13.45
C ARG A 180 9.23 14.49 12.74
N LEU A 181 9.52 13.30 12.21
CA LEU A 181 10.89 13.00 11.73
C LEU A 181 11.07 12.65 10.25
N THR A 182 10.01 12.64 9.43
CA THR A 182 10.09 12.28 8.00
C THR A 182 10.32 13.49 7.08
N LEU A 183 11.49 13.52 6.44
CA LEU A 183 11.79 14.43 5.34
C LEU A 183 11.07 13.97 4.06
N LYS A 184 9.87 14.51 3.87
CA LYS A 184 9.12 14.95 2.65
C LYS A 184 9.39 14.38 1.23
N THR A 185 10.20 13.35 0.98
CA THR A 185 10.58 12.98 -0.40
C THR A 185 9.58 12.07 -1.13
N VAL A 186 8.74 11.27 -0.42
CA VAL A 186 7.62 10.52 -1.04
C VAL A 186 6.38 10.51 -0.13
N ARG A 187 5.64 11.62 -0.14
CA ARG A 187 4.34 11.73 0.55
C ARG A 187 3.27 10.94 -0.19
N GLY A 188 2.40 10.27 0.57
CA GLY A 188 1.19 9.65 0.05
C GLY A 188 0.99 8.22 0.54
N LEU A 189 -0.28 7.83 0.57
CA LEU A 189 -0.72 6.50 0.94
C LEU A 189 -0.20 5.48 -0.07
N LEU A 190 0.12 4.29 0.41
CA LEU A 190 0.23 3.12 -0.45
C LEU A 190 -1.14 2.46 -0.56
N TRP A 191 -1.57 2.22 -1.78
CA TRP A 191 -2.85 1.61 -2.09
C TRP A 191 -2.64 0.16 -2.51
N PHE A 192 -3.34 -0.76 -1.86
CA PHE A 192 -3.35 -2.19 -2.19
C PHE A 192 -4.77 -2.66 -2.46
N LYS A 193 -4.93 -3.64 -3.34
CA LYS A 193 -6.21 -4.30 -3.55
C LYS A 193 -6.57 -5.14 -2.32
N LEU A 194 -7.81 -5.00 -1.84
CA LEU A 194 -8.42 -5.94 -0.88
C LEU A 194 -9.40 -6.90 -1.57
N TYR A 195 -9.20 -7.13 -2.86
CA TYR A 195 -9.99 -8.03 -3.69
C TYR A 195 -9.07 -8.79 -4.63
N HIS A 196 -9.49 -10.01 -4.98
CA HIS A 196 -8.82 -10.77 -6.04
C HIS A 196 -9.27 -10.23 -7.39
N PHE A 197 -8.30 -10.03 -8.27
CA PHE A 197 -8.60 -9.87 -9.69
C PHE A 197 -8.92 -11.25 -10.26
N ASP A 198 -10.13 -11.43 -10.75
CA ASP A 198 -10.49 -12.59 -11.56
C ASP A 198 -10.23 -12.25 -13.04
N PRO A 199 -9.15 -12.75 -13.66
CA PRO A 199 -8.86 -12.48 -15.07
C PRO A 199 -9.90 -13.07 -16.01
N THR A 200 -10.82 -13.92 -15.53
CA THR A 200 -11.90 -14.51 -16.33
C THR A 200 -13.16 -13.66 -16.36
N ASN A 201 -13.26 -12.67 -15.47
CA ASN A 201 -14.36 -11.71 -15.41
C ASN A 201 -13.91 -10.34 -15.96
N LEU A 202 -13.28 -10.38 -17.14
CA LEU A 202 -13.02 -9.20 -17.94
C LEU A 202 -14.31 -8.87 -18.69
N ASP A 203 -15.08 -7.91 -18.18
CA ASP A 203 -15.94 -7.14 -19.07
C ASP A 203 -15.03 -6.57 -20.18
N ASP A 204 -15.45 -6.70 -21.45
CA ASP A 204 -14.67 -6.60 -22.70
C ASP A 204 -13.84 -5.31 -22.96
N ASP A 205 -13.66 -4.42 -21.97
CA ASP A 205 -13.03 -3.10 -22.10
C ASP A 205 -11.59 -2.99 -21.54
N CYS A 206 -10.89 -4.11 -21.39
CA CYS A 206 -9.49 -4.08 -20.94
C CYS A 206 -8.49 -3.73 -22.08
N VAL A 207 -8.32 -2.43 -22.33
CA VAL A 207 -7.33 -1.87 -23.29
C VAL A 207 -5.87 -2.19 -22.89
N GLU A 208 -5.60 -2.53 -21.62
CA GLU A 208 -4.26 -2.88 -21.14
C GLU A 208 -3.85 -4.34 -21.36
N CYS A 209 -4.71 -5.20 -21.92
CA CYS A 209 -4.36 -6.60 -22.22
C CYS A 209 -3.58 -6.80 -23.53
N ALA A 210 -3.27 -5.72 -24.27
CA ALA A 210 -2.42 -5.81 -25.45
C ALA A 210 -0.97 -6.14 -25.05
N ARG A 211 -0.65 -7.43 -25.03
CA ARG A 211 0.74 -7.93 -24.96
C ARG A 211 1.54 -7.30 -26.10
N PRO A 212 2.71 -6.68 -25.85
CA PRO A 212 3.63 -6.36 -26.93
C PRO A 212 4.37 -7.64 -27.35
N GLY A 213 4.21 -8.02 -28.62
CA GLY A 213 5.18 -8.79 -29.39
C GLY A 213 5.09 -10.31 -29.25
N SER A 214 4.52 -10.93 -30.28
CA SER A 214 5.01 -12.22 -30.80
C SER A 214 6.09 -11.94 -31.84
#